data_AF-A0AAX6NH65-F1
#
_entry.id   AF-A0AAX6NH65-F1
#
_cell.length_a   1.000
_cell.length_b   1.000
_cell.length_c   1.000
_cell.angle_alpha   90.00
_cell.angle_beta   90.00
_cell.angle_gamma   90.00
#
_symmetry.space_group_name_H-M   'P 1'
#
loop_
_entity.id
_entity.type
_entity.pdbx_description
1 polymer ?
#
loop_
_entity_poly.entity_id
_entity_poly.type
_entity_poly.pdbx_seq_one_letter_code
_entity_poly.pdbx_strand_id
1 'polypeptide(L)'
;MVKKNLKFDFKIDESIKEALSPEKLKEARRNAVTAAGMAWADETKEIVREDDHIDTSLYINSIGYLTDIPAQDKTGKGSRAATQNDVVHELIEGADTTILLTGSGVSYAEILEKKYNIMARGLDRASERMNRVAQVQIQKTLDL
;
A
#
# COMPACT_ATOMS: atom_id res chain seq x y z
N MET A 1 5.28 -19.02 0.94
CA MET A 1 4.52 -17.78 0.69
C MET A 1 5.22 -17.07 -0.46
N VAL A 2 4.55 -16.85 -1.59
CA VAL A 2 5.14 -16.10 -2.71
C VAL A 2 5.04 -14.62 -2.34
N LYS A 3 6.17 -13.99 -2.00
CA LYS A 3 6.23 -12.52 -1.89
C LYS A 3 6.08 -11.96 -3.30
N LYS A 4 4.89 -11.47 -3.66
CA LYS A 4 4.70 -10.70 -4.89
C LYS A 4 5.35 -9.33 -4.68
N ASN A 5 6.47 -9.10 -5.36
CA ASN A 5 7.12 -7.79 -5.39
C ASN A 5 6.64 -7.07 -6.65
N LEU A 6 6.04 -5.89 -6.49
CA LEU A 6 5.77 -5.01 -7.62
C LEU A 6 6.97 -4.08 -7.78
N LYS A 7 7.54 -4.05 -8.99
CA LYS A 7 8.66 -3.16 -9.32
C LYS A 7 8.13 -2.01 -10.17
N PHE A 8 8.40 -0.79 -9.73
CA PHE A 8 8.16 0.40 -10.53
C PHE A 8 9.47 0.84 -11.16
N ASP A 9 9.55 0.78 -12.48
CA ASP A 9 10.68 1.31 -13.24
C ASP A 9 10.29 2.66 -13.85
N PHE A 10 10.70 3.74 -13.20
CA PHE A 10 10.49 5.09 -13.70
C PHE A 10 11.69 5.54 -14.53
N LYS A 11 11.44 5.84 -15.80
CA LYS A 11 12.44 6.42 -16.69
C LYS A 11 12.37 7.94 -16.57
N ILE A 12 13.35 8.52 -15.89
CA ILE A 12 13.62 9.96 -15.91
C ILE A 12 14.74 10.18 -16.93
N ASP A 13 14.58 11.21 -17.77
CA ASP A 13 15.60 11.61 -18.73
C ASP A 13 16.95 11.87 -18.03
N GLU A 14 18.04 11.37 -18.59
CA GLU A 14 19.38 11.46 -18.00
C GLU A 14 19.81 12.92 -17.81
N SER A 15 19.43 13.81 -18.74
CA SER A 15 19.73 15.24 -18.66
C SER A 15 19.07 15.93 -17.46
N ILE A 16 17.94 15.40 -16.99
CA ILE A 16 17.21 15.89 -15.82
C ILE A 16 17.81 15.29 -14.55
N LYS A 17 18.27 14.03 -14.58
CA LYS A 17 18.89 13.38 -13.41
C LYS A 17 20.17 14.09 -12.96
N GLU A 18 21.01 14.55 -13.89
CA GLU A 18 22.25 15.26 -13.56
C GLU A 18 21.99 16.64 -12.95
N ALA A 19 20.83 17.25 -13.25
CA ALA A 19 20.42 18.54 -12.71
C ALA A 19 19.69 18.43 -11.35
N LEU A 20 19.26 17.23 -10.95
CA LEU A 20 18.51 16.99 -9.71
C LEU A 20 19.41 16.52 -8.58
N SER A 21 19.19 17.03 -7.36
CA SER A 21 19.94 16.56 -6.19
C SER A 21 19.56 15.11 -5.82
N PRO A 22 20.50 14.32 -5.28
CA PRO A 22 20.21 12.98 -4.76
C PRO A 22 19.07 12.95 -3.74
N GLU A 23 18.93 14.01 -2.94
CA GLU A 23 17.86 14.18 -1.96
C GLU A 23 16.49 14.30 -2.62
N LYS A 24 16.36 15.11 -3.69
CA LYS A 24 15.10 15.23 -4.45
C LYS A 24 14.71 13.91 -5.11
N LEU A 25 15.68 13.18 -5.65
CA LEU A 25 15.43 11.85 -6.23
C LEU A 25 14.98 10.84 -5.17
N LYS A 26 15.57 10.89 -3.98
CA LYS A 26 15.16 10.04 -2.85
C LYS A 26 13.76 10.39 -2.36
N GLU A 27 13.45 11.67 -2.24
CA GLU A 27 12.11 12.15 -1.87
C GLU A 27 11.05 11.72 -2.90
N ALA A 28 11.35 11.86 -4.19
CA ALA A 28 10.45 11.44 -5.26
C ALA A 28 10.15 9.94 -5.18
N ARG A 29 11.17 9.09 -4.96
CA ARG A 29 10.97 7.65 -4.76
C ARG A 29 10.10 7.35 -3.55
N ARG A 30 10.37 7.98 -2.41
CA ARG A 30 9.58 7.81 -1.17
C ARG A 30 8.12 8.17 -1.42
N ASN A 31 7.85 9.35 -1.96
CA ASN A 31 6.49 9.81 -2.21
C ASN A 31 5.77 8.91 -3.22
N ALA A 32 6.48 8.45 -4.26
CA ALA A 32 5.95 7.54 -5.26
C ALA A 32 5.52 6.20 -4.66
N VAL A 33 6.39 5.53 -3.89
CA VAL A 33 6.06 4.22 -3.31
C VAL A 33 5.01 4.34 -2.21
N THR A 34 5.00 5.42 -1.43
CA THR A 34 3.96 5.69 -0.42
C THR A 34 2.61 5.88 -1.08
N ALA A 35 2.51 6.70 -2.13
CA ALA A 35 1.26 6.90 -2.85
C ALA A 35 0.76 5.61 -3.53
N ALA A 36 1.66 4.84 -4.13
CA ALA A 36 1.33 3.54 -4.69
C ALA A 36 0.82 2.57 -3.60
N GLY A 37 1.47 2.52 -2.44
CA GLY A 37 1.05 1.71 -1.30
C GLY A 37 -0.34 2.10 -0.77
N MET A 38 -0.65 3.39 -0.72
CA MET A 38 -1.99 3.86 -0.37
C MET A 38 -3.04 3.44 -1.40
N ALA A 39 -2.77 3.60 -2.69
CA ALA A 39 -3.68 3.15 -3.75
C ALA A 39 -3.94 1.64 -3.69
N TRP A 40 -2.90 0.85 -3.42
CA TRP A 40 -3.06 -0.58 -3.19
C TRP A 40 -3.91 -0.89 -1.96
N ALA A 41 -3.66 -0.21 -0.84
CA ALA A 41 -4.40 -0.42 0.39
C ALA A 41 -5.89 -0.09 0.21
N ASP A 42 -6.21 0.99 -0.51
CA ASP A 42 -7.59 1.36 -0.84
C ASP A 42 -8.32 0.24 -1.60
N GLU A 43 -7.75 -0.22 -2.73
CA GLU A 43 -8.39 -1.27 -3.54
C GLU A 43 -8.49 -2.59 -2.78
N THR A 44 -7.48 -2.91 -1.96
CA THR A 44 -7.48 -4.12 -1.14
C THR A 44 -8.60 -4.06 -0.10
N LYS A 45 -8.81 -2.91 0.55
CA LYS A 45 -9.93 -2.71 1.49
C LYS A 45 -11.28 -2.84 0.79
N GLU A 46 -11.42 -2.28 -0.42
CA GLU A 46 -12.66 -2.40 -1.19
C GLU A 46 -12.95 -3.85 -1.60
N ILE A 47 -11.94 -4.62 -2.02
CA ILE A 47 -12.11 -6.05 -2.30
C ILE A 47 -12.67 -6.80 -1.08
N VAL A 48 -12.11 -6.55 0.11
CA VAL A 48 -12.57 -7.21 1.34
C VAL A 48 -14.04 -6.86 1.64
N ARG A 49 -14.44 -5.62 1.34
CA ARG A 49 -15.81 -5.14 1.52
C ARG A 49 -16.78 -5.72 0.50
N GLU A 50 -16.36 -5.85 -0.77
CA GLU A 50 -17.16 -6.43 -1.86
C GLU A 50 -17.39 -7.94 -1.66
N ASP A 51 -16.37 -8.64 -1.19
CA ASP A 51 -16.38 -10.08 -0.94
C ASP A 51 -17.42 -10.49 0.13
N ASP A 52 -17.73 -9.59 1.09
CA ASP A 52 -18.75 -9.78 2.12
C ASP A 52 -18.64 -11.10 2.92
N HIS A 53 -17.46 -11.75 2.94
CA HIS A 53 -17.21 -12.98 3.72
C HIS A 53 -16.10 -12.83 4.76
N ILE A 54 -15.56 -11.62 4.94
CA ILE A 54 -14.54 -11.30 5.93
C ILE A 54 -15.14 -10.33 6.92
N ASP A 55 -15.35 -10.84 8.13
CA ASP A 55 -16.26 -10.23 9.09
C ASP A 55 -15.55 -9.42 10.18
N THR A 56 -14.59 -8.57 9.81
CA THR A 56 -13.91 -7.71 10.78
C THR A 56 -13.45 -6.40 10.18
N SER A 57 -14.10 -5.31 10.60
CA SER A 57 -13.59 -3.94 10.44
C SER A 57 -12.15 -3.77 10.94
N LEU A 58 -11.73 -4.53 11.97
CA LEU A 58 -10.34 -4.61 12.41
C LEU A 58 -9.39 -4.95 11.25
N TYR A 59 -9.68 -5.99 10.48
CA TYR A 59 -8.80 -6.40 9.39
C TYR A 59 -8.76 -5.35 8.30
N ILE A 60 -9.93 -4.88 7.83
CA ILE A 60 -10.02 -3.87 6.77
C ILE A 60 -9.25 -2.62 7.17
N ASN A 61 -9.48 -2.11 8.38
CA ASN A 61 -8.84 -0.89 8.88
C ASN A 61 -7.34 -1.04 9.11
N SER A 62 -6.81 -2.26 9.15
CA SER A 62 -5.38 -2.51 9.36
C SER A 62 -4.56 -2.65 8.07
N ILE A 63 -5.22 -2.70 6.90
CA ILE A 63 -4.54 -2.92 5.62
C ILE A 63 -3.80 -1.65 5.20
N GLY A 64 -2.47 -1.67 5.31
CA GLY A 64 -1.53 -0.67 4.80
C GLY A 64 -1.52 0.70 5.50
N TYR A 65 -2.65 1.15 6.04
CA TYR A 65 -2.81 2.33 6.89
C TYR A 65 -4.17 2.29 7.62
N LEU A 66 -4.30 3.01 8.74
CA LEU A 66 -5.55 3.07 9.52
C LEU A 66 -6.68 3.77 8.77
N THR A 67 -7.88 3.19 8.83
CA THR A 67 -9.14 3.84 8.44
C THR A 67 -10.17 3.73 9.55
N ASP A 68 -11.20 4.57 9.48
CA ASP A 68 -12.23 4.69 10.51
C ASP A 68 -13.52 3.95 10.15
N ILE A 69 -13.43 2.80 9.46
CA ILE A 69 -14.62 1.98 9.20
C ILE A 69 -15.15 1.54 10.58
N PRO A 70 -16.43 1.77 10.90
CA PRO A 70 -16.98 1.47 12.21
C PRO A 70 -16.63 0.05 12.67
N ALA A 71 -16.25 -0.07 13.93
CA ALA A 71 -15.79 -1.31 14.55
C ALA A 71 -16.94 -2.31 14.77
N GLN A 72 -17.55 -2.77 13.69
CA GLN A 72 -18.64 -3.75 13.68
C GLN A 72 -18.16 -5.01 12.96
N ASP A 73 -18.50 -6.16 13.54
CA ASP A 73 -18.72 -7.37 12.75
C ASP A 73 -20.17 -7.36 12.21
N LYS A 74 -20.50 -8.25 11.28
CA LYS A 74 -21.82 -8.46 10.65
C LYS A 74 -22.86 -8.87 11.67
N THR A 75 -22.43 -9.31 12.86
CA THR A 75 -23.31 -9.61 13.99
C THR A 75 -23.62 -8.37 14.83
N GLY A 76 -23.04 -7.21 14.49
CA GLY A 76 -23.20 -5.94 15.20
C GLY A 76 -22.48 -5.92 16.55
N LYS A 77 -21.63 -6.92 16.85
CA LYS A 77 -20.83 -6.95 18.07
C LYS A 77 -19.55 -6.14 17.85
N GLY A 78 -19.17 -5.42 18.90
CA GLY A 78 -17.98 -4.57 18.88
C GLY A 78 -16.74 -5.42 18.68
N SER A 79 -16.09 -5.26 17.52
CA SER A 79 -14.70 -5.68 17.37
C SER A 79 -13.80 -4.61 18.00
N ARG A 80 -12.58 -4.97 18.44
CA ARG A 80 -11.61 -3.93 18.79
C ARG A 80 -11.33 -3.05 17.56
N ALA A 81 -11.09 -1.76 17.77
CA ALA A 81 -10.60 -0.90 16.71
C ALA A 81 -9.16 -1.31 16.30
N ALA A 82 -8.82 -1.09 15.04
CA ALA A 82 -7.46 -1.23 14.56
C ALA A 82 -6.57 -0.12 15.18
N THR A 83 -5.33 -0.47 15.46
CA THR A 83 -4.30 0.45 15.97
C THR A 83 -3.10 0.44 15.03
N GLN A 84 -2.16 1.37 15.21
CA GLN A 84 -0.96 1.41 14.37
C GLN A 84 -0.14 0.11 14.45
N ASN A 85 -0.19 -0.61 15.57
CA ASN A 85 0.48 -1.91 15.71
C ASN A 85 -0.11 -3.00 14.82
N ASP A 86 -1.33 -2.80 14.31
CA ASP A 86 -2.00 -3.73 13.41
C ASP A 86 -1.68 -3.45 11.95
N VAL A 87 -1.01 -2.34 11.64
CA VAL A 87 -0.66 -1.95 10.28
C VAL A 87 0.77 -2.35 9.98
N VAL A 88 0.99 -3.00 8.84
CA VAL A 88 2.34 -3.14 8.29
C VAL A 88 2.55 -1.97 7.32
N HIS A 89 3.47 -1.08 7.66
CA HIS A 89 3.88 0.05 6.84
C HIS A 89 5.31 0.47 7.20
N GLU A 90 6.29 -0.03 6.45
CA GLU A 90 7.71 0.22 6.71
C GLU A 90 8.43 0.64 5.44
N LEU A 91 9.11 1.80 5.50
CA LEU A 91 9.95 2.30 4.42
C LEU A 91 11.40 1.91 4.67
N ILE A 92 11.99 1.21 3.70
CA ILE A 92 13.41 0.88 3.68
C ILE A 92 14.05 1.68 2.54
N GLU A 93 14.96 2.59 2.89
CA GLU A 93 15.57 3.52 1.95
C GLU A 93 17.07 3.25 1.78
N GLY A 94 17.47 2.93 0.56
CA GLY A 94 18.86 2.88 0.11
C GLY A 94 19.25 4.14 -0.68
N ALA A 95 20.47 4.12 -1.22
CA ALA A 95 21.01 5.22 -2.03
C ALA A 95 20.20 5.45 -3.32
N ASP A 96 19.82 4.37 -3.99
CA ASP A 96 19.14 4.35 -5.28
C ASP A 96 17.74 3.71 -5.24
N THR A 97 17.43 3.02 -4.14
CA THR A 97 16.25 2.18 -4.02
C THR A 97 15.41 2.60 -2.82
N THR A 98 14.09 2.56 -2.95
CA THR A 98 13.14 2.71 -1.84
C THR A 98 12.13 1.59 -1.90
N ILE A 99 11.96 0.87 -0.79
CA ILE A 99 11.02 -0.25 -0.66
C ILE A 99 9.98 0.12 0.38
N LEU A 100 8.71 -0.08 0.06
CA LEU A 100 7.63 -0.02 1.03
C LEU A 100 7.15 -1.44 1.34
N LEU A 101 7.31 -1.88 2.58
CA LEU A 101 6.63 -3.05 3.11
C LEU A 101 5.25 -2.62 3.59
N THR A 102 4.19 -3.17 2.99
CA THR A 102 2.82 -2.81 3.33
C THR A 102 1.92 -4.04 3.47
N GLY A 103 0.94 -3.98 4.36
CA GLY A 103 0.14 -5.14 4.73
C GLY A 103 -0.73 -4.92 5.97
N SER A 104 -1.23 -6.01 6.53
CA SER A 104 -1.89 -6.06 7.83
C SER A 104 -1.06 -6.92 8.78
N GLY A 105 -0.84 -6.42 9.99
CA GLY A 105 -0.17 -7.08 11.11
C GLY A 105 -1.13 -7.87 12.00
N VAL A 106 -2.41 -7.93 11.64
CA VAL A 106 -3.41 -8.72 12.38
C VAL A 106 -3.07 -10.21 12.27
N SER A 107 -3.13 -10.94 13.38
CA SER A 107 -2.64 -12.33 13.48
C SER A 107 -3.28 -13.31 12.48
N TYR A 108 -4.53 -13.09 12.08
CA TYR A 108 -5.22 -13.94 11.12
C TYR A 108 -5.12 -13.44 9.66
N ALA A 109 -4.39 -12.37 9.39
CA ALA A 109 -4.20 -11.83 8.04
C ALA A 109 -3.55 -12.87 7.10
N GLU A 110 -2.57 -13.64 7.59
CA GLU A 110 -1.91 -14.68 6.80
C GLU A 110 -2.89 -15.81 6.40
N ILE A 111 -3.82 -16.16 7.30
CA ILE A 111 -4.83 -17.20 7.03
C ILE A 111 -5.80 -16.71 5.97
N LEU A 112 -6.26 -15.46 6.08
CA LEU A 112 -7.13 -14.84 5.08
C LEU A 112 -6.46 -14.76 3.71
N GLU A 113 -5.17 -14.38 3.67
CA GLU A 113 -4.42 -14.30 2.42
C GLU A 113 -4.31 -15.67 1.74
N LYS A 114 -3.96 -16.73 2.49
CA LYS A 114 -3.87 -18.09 1.93
C LYS A 114 -5.20 -18.59 1.37
N LYS A 115 -6.32 -18.14 1.93
CA LYS A 115 -7.65 -18.62 1.56
C LYS A 115 -8.25 -17.82 0.40
N TYR A 116 -8.05 -16.50 0.38
CA TYR A 116 -8.78 -15.59 -0.49
C TYR A 116 -7.89 -14.73 -1.40
N ASN A 117 -6.56 -14.81 -1.25
CA ASN A 117 -5.56 -14.07 -2.05
C ASN A 117 -5.84 -12.56 -2.11
N ILE A 118 -6.23 -11.96 -1.00
CA ILE A 118 -6.79 -10.61 -0.91
C ILE A 118 -5.75 -9.57 -1.33
N MET A 119 -4.56 -9.64 -0.73
CA MET A 119 -3.45 -8.72 -1.01
C MET A 119 -2.96 -8.88 -2.44
N ALA A 120 -2.87 -10.13 -2.93
CA ALA A 120 -2.51 -10.41 -4.32
C ALA A 120 -3.54 -9.86 -5.31
N ARG A 121 -4.84 -10.03 -5.04
CA ARG A 121 -5.93 -9.44 -5.85
C ARG A 121 -5.90 -7.92 -5.79
N GLY A 122 -5.61 -7.35 -4.62
CA GLY A 122 -5.40 -5.93 -4.43
C GLY A 122 -4.27 -5.39 -5.30
N LEU A 123 -3.13 -6.10 -5.39
CA LEU A 123 -2.03 -5.73 -6.29
C LEU A 123 -2.47 -5.77 -7.76
N ASP A 124 -3.16 -6.82 -8.16
CA ASP A 124 -3.58 -7.00 -9.55
C ASP A 124 -4.63 -5.93 -9.94
N ARG A 125 -5.61 -5.61 -9.07
CA ARG A 125 -6.63 -4.58 -9.31
C ARG A 125 -6.07 -3.15 -9.24
N ALA A 126 -5.17 -2.87 -8.30
CA ALA A 126 -4.63 -1.54 -8.09
C ALA A 126 -3.50 -1.16 -9.06
N SER A 127 -2.91 -2.11 -9.78
CA SER A 127 -1.67 -1.93 -10.55
C SER A 127 -1.65 -0.66 -11.40
N GLU A 128 -2.70 -0.41 -12.19
CA GLU A 128 -2.77 0.78 -13.04
C GLU A 128 -2.83 2.08 -12.21
N ARG A 129 -3.66 2.10 -11.16
CA ARG A 129 -3.81 3.25 -10.27
C ARG A 129 -2.51 3.52 -9.51
N MET A 130 -1.85 2.49 -9.01
CA MET A 130 -0.54 2.58 -8.34
C MET A 130 0.50 3.24 -9.23
N ASN A 131 0.62 2.80 -10.50
CA ASN A 131 1.54 3.39 -11.47
C ASN A 131 1.23 4.86 -11.71
N ARG A 132 -0.05 5.19 -11.92
CA ARG A 132 -0.50 6.56 -12.19
C ARG A 132 -0.20 7.51 -11.04
N VAL A 133 -0.57 7.14 -9.81
CA VAL A 133 -0.34 8.02 -8.64
C VAL A 133 1.13 8.16 -8.33
N ALA A 134 1.93 7.10 -8.52
CA ALA A 134 3.37 7.16 -8.33
C ALA A 134 4.04 8.11 -9.34
N GLN A 135 3.64 8.03 -10.62
CA GLN A 135 4.13 8.94 -11.65
C GLN A 135 3.79 10.41 -11.34
N VAL A 136 2.56 10.68 -10.89
CA VAL A 136 2.13 12.03 -10.49
C VAL A 136 2.98 12.55 -9.33
N GLN A 137 3.29 11.72 -8.33
CA GLN A 137 4.16 12.14 -7.22
C GLN A 137 5.59 12.44 -7.70
N ILE A 138 6.13 11.65 -8.63
CA ILE A 138 7.46 11.91 -9.19
C ILE A 138 7.47 13.24 -9.92
N GLN A 139 6.51 13.48 -10.81
CA GLN A 139 6.41 14.75 -11.54
C GLN A 139 6.29 15.93 -10.59
N LYS A 140 5.41 15.81 -9.59
CA LYS A 140 5.21 16.84 -8.57
C LYS A 140 6.47 17.11 -7.73
N THR A 141 7.18 16.08 -7.29
CA THR A 141 8.38 16.26 -6.43
C THR A 141 9.59 16.75 -7.22
N LEU A 142 9.68 16.41 -8.51
CA LEU A 142 10.78 16.80 -9.37
C LEU A 142 10.52 18.07 -10.16
N ASP A 143 9.35 18.69 -10.01
CA ASP A 143 8.91 19.89 -10.73
C ASP A 143 8.89 19.69 -12.27
N LEU A 144 8.35 18.54 -12.72
CA LEU A 144 8.25 18.11 -14.13
C LEU A 144 6.83 18.17 -14.70
#